data_AF-A0A8T4U2D1-F1
#
_entry.id   AF-A0A8T4U2D1-F1
#
_cell.length_a   1.000
_cell.length_b   1.000
_cell.length_c   1.000
_cell.angle_alpha   90.00
_cell.angle_beta   90.00
_cell.angle_gamma   90.00
#
_symmetry.space_group_name_H-M   'P 1'
#
loop_
_entity.id
_entity.type
_entity.pdbx_description
1 polymer ?
#
loop_
_entity_poly.entity_id
_entity_poly.type
_entity_poly.pdbx_seq_one_letter_code
_entity_poly.pdbx_strand_id
1 'polypeptide(L)'
;MTKMLGTKKPEGLYRLSEGDIKNIERLMKELEKQKPKKEAKKTGPKNEVQPESPIITPNSDSWLIENDEYKIKLSKSLISPETQEHQINNYLANPSSFKLANYQEIFLIGKILLDNNPTQKDEILSFLRNSFQKYWIQTASGVLYKPKAGDLIIHDKGMPSEYSFEADFVGPDRIMEKADETISAKLTGLDNLDEINKVSSFLADRDKTYLFRLNSKPEKNDYMIAGFYAGSGRASLDCSGDPQYSGSGLGVNVEKKFYRK
;
A
#
# COMPACT_ATOMS: atom_id res chain seq x y z
N MET A 1 -50.24 -22.62 14.95
CA MET A 1 -49.61 -23.23 13.76
C MET A 1 -48.75 -22.18 13.08
N THR A 2 -47.44 -22.18 13.34
CA THR A 2 -46.51 -21.12 12.89
C THR A 2 -45.74 -21.63 11.67
N LYS A 3 -45.97 -21.03 10.50
CA LYS A 3 -45.24 -21.31 9.25
C LYS A 3 -43.81 -20.80 9.40
N MET A 4 -42.83 -21.71 9.39
CA MET A 4 -41.41 -21.35 9.24
C MET A 4 -41.11 -21.01 7.77
N LEU A 5 -40.55 -19.82 7.55
CA LEU A 5 -40.04 -19.36 6.25
C LEU A 5 -38.63 -19.93 6.04
N GLY A 6 -38.44 -20.64 4.93
CA GLY A 6 -37.17 -21.24 4.54
C GLY A 6 -36.13 -20.21 4.12
N THR A 7 -34.93 -20.34 4.67
CA THR A 7 -33.75 -19.55 4.31
C THR A 7 -33.17 -20.04 2.97
N LYS A 8 -33.16 -19.19 1.94
CA LYS A 8 -32.36 -19.41 0.72
C LYS A 8 -30.88 -19.20 1.03
N LYS A 9 -30.03 -20.17 0.68
CA LYS A 9 -28.57 -20.07 0.74
C LYS A 9 -28.06 -19.05 -0.30
N PRO A 10 -26.98 -18.29 0.00
CA PRO A 10 -26.35 -17.42 -1.00
C PRO A 10 -25.57 -18.27 -2.01
N GLU A 11 -26.02 -18.26 -3.26
CA GLU A 11 -25.28 -18.75 -4.41
C GLU A 11 -24.34 -17.63 -4.89
N GLY A 12 -23.03 -17.87 -4.83
CA GLY A 12 -22.05 -16.86 -5.25
C GLY A 12 -20.59 -17.23 -4.97
N LEU A 13 -20.22 -18.49 -5.12
CA LEU A 13 -18.82 -18.88 -5.26
C LEU A 13 -18.57 -19.07 -6.76
N TYR A 14 -17.79 -18.18 -7.37
CA TYR A 14 -17.28 -18.37 -8.73
C TYR A 14 -16.51 -19.68 -8.78
N ARG A 15 -17.14 -20.73 -9.31
CA ARG A 15 -16.45 -21.97 -9.65
C ARG A 15 -15.78 -21.72 -10.98
N LEU A 16 -14.44 -21.77 -10.99
CA LEU A 16 -13.68 -21.85 -12.23
C LEU A 16 -14.21 -23.04 -13.03
N SER A 17 -14.45 -22.82 -14.32
CA SER A 17 -14.82 -23.92 -15.20
C SER A 17 -13.62 -24.86 -15.36
N GLU A 18 -13.86 -26.12 -15.75
CA GLU A 18 -12.76 -27.03 -16.08
C GLU A 18 -11.88 -26.48 -17.22
N GLY A 19 -12.44 -25.64 -18.09
CA GLY A 19 -11.69 -24.94 -19.14
C GLY A 19 -10.70 -23.92 -18.57
N ASP A 20 -11.10 -23.17 -17.54
CA ASP A 20 -10.25 -22.19 -16.88
C ASP A 20 -9.08 -22.87 -16.16
N ILE A 21 -9.36 -23.98 -15.47
CA ILE A 21 -8.33 -24.78 -14.79
C ILE A 21 -7.29 -25.30 -15.79
N LYS A 22 -7.74 -25.90 -16.90
CA LYS A 22 -6.83 -26.41 -17.96
C LYS A 22 -6.01 -25.30 -18.60
N ASN A 23 -6.58 -24.11 -18.78
CA ASN A 23 -5.86 -22.98 -19.35
C ASN A 23 -4.78 -22.45 -18.39
N ILE A 24 -5.07 -22.40 -17.08
CA ILE A 24 -4.10 -22.04 -16.03
C ILE A 24 -2.94 -23.06 -15.98
N GLU A 25 -3.25 -24.36 -16.01
CA GLU A 25 -2.23 -25.42 -16.03
C GLU A 25 -1.31 -25.33 -17.26
N ARG A 26 -1.88 -25.01 -18.43
CA ARG A 26 -1.10 -24.80 -19.66
C ARG A 26 -0.13 -23.63 -19.52
N LEU A 27 -0.60 -22.49 -19.01
CA LEU A 27 0.21 -21.28 -18.83
C LEU A 27 1.35 -21.50 -17.82
N MET A 28 1.07 -22.19 -16.71
CA MET A 28 2.08 -22.57 -15.71
C MET A 28 3.19 -23.41 -16.34
N LYS A 29 2.83 -24.37 -17.20
CA LYS A 29 3.78 -25.25 -17.89
C LYS A 29 4.63 -24.51 -18.94
N GLU A 30 4.08 -23.47 -19.57
CA GLU A 30 4.83 -22.60 -20.49
C GLU A 30 5.81 -21.69 -19.74
N LEU A 31 5.43 -21.16 -18.59
CA LEU A 31 6.31 -20.38 -17.72
C LEU A 31 7.49 -21.20 -17.20
N GLU A 32 7.29 -22.48 -16.88
CA GLU A 32 8.39 -23.35 -16.46
C GLU A 32 9.41 -23.61 -17.58
N LYS A 33 8.97 -23.67 -18.84
CA LYS A 33 9.86 -23.83 -20.00
C LYS A 33 10.72 -22.60 -20.28
N GLN A 34 10.30 -21.43 -19.80
CA GLN A 34 11.04 -20.17 -19.95
C GLN A 34 12.08 -19.92 -18.85
N LYS A 35 12.24 -20.84 -17.87
CA LYS A 35 13.31 -20.72 -16.88
C LYS A 35 14.67 -20.81 -17.60
N PRO A 36 15.52 -19.76 -17.53
CA PRO A 36 16.80 -19.76 -18.22
C PRO A 36 17.70 -20.88 -17.69
N LYS A 37 18.35 -21.61 -18.62
CA LYS A 37 19.38 -22.59 -18.29
C LYS A 37 20.47 -21.90 -17.49
N LYS A 38 20.75 -22.41 -16.29
CA LYS A 38 21.84 -21.95 -15.42
C LYS A 38 23.16 -22.05 -16.20
N GLU A 39 23.71 -20.92 -16.61
CA GLU A 39 25.11 -20.84 -17.03
C GLU A 39 26.00 -20.98 -15.80
N ALA A 40 26.93 -21.94 -15.86
CA ALA A 40 27.91 -22.18 -14.81
C ALA A 40 28.90 -21.00 -14.75
N LYS A 41 28.82 -20.20 -13.67
CA LYS A 41 29.81 -19.16 -13.37
C LYS A 41 31.10 -19.79 -12.83
N LYS A 42 32.20 -19.60 -13.56
CA LYS A 42 33.57 -19.77 -13.06
C LYS A 42 33.82 -18.78 -11.92
N THR A 43 34.24 -19.30 -10.77
CA THR A 43 34.66 -18.54 -9.59
C THR A 43 36.11 -18.07 -9.76
N GLY A 44 36.30 -16.77 -9.99
CA GLY A 44 37.56 -16.06 -9.73
C GLY A 44 37.50 -15.34 -8.38
N PRO A 45 38.65 -15.00 -7.77
CA PRO A 45 38.71 -14.44 -6.42
C PRO A 45 38.12 -13.02 -6.40
N LYS A 46 37.13 -12.78 -5.52
CA LYS A 46 36.53 -11.46 -5.33
C LYS A 46 37.18 -10.74 -4.16
N ASN A 47 37.81 -9.61 -4.48
CA ASN A 47 38.15 -8.54 -3.54
C ASN A 47 36.89 -8.04 -2.83
N GLU A 48 36.99 -7.76 -1.53
CA GLU A 48 35.99 -6.99 -0.78
C GLU A 48 35.88 -5.59 -1.39
N VAL A 49 34.74 -5.32 -2.02
CA VAL A 49 34.38 -3.99 -2.49
C VAL A 49 33.62 -3.31 -1.35
N GLN A 50 34.20 -2.24 -0.80
CA GLN A 50 33.48 -1.34 0.10
C GLN A 50 32.22 -0.81 -0.59
N PRO A 51 31.08 -0.69 0.12
CA PRO A 51 29.86 -0.14 -0.46
C PRO A 51 30.11 1.30 -0.92
N GLU A 52 30.06 1.51 -2.23
CA GLU A 52 30.14 2.83 -2.84
C GLU A 52 29.00 3.71 -2.32
N SER A 53 29.35 4.92 -1.89
CA SER A 53 28.36 5.92 -1.48
C SER A 53 27.39 6.21 -2.63
N PRO A 54 26.08 6.38 -2.36
CA PRO A 54 25.08 6.54 -3.41
C PRO A 54 25.38 7.75 -4.29
N ILE A 55 25.45 7.51 -5.61
CA ILE A 55 25.62 8.53 -6.65
C ILE A 55 24.34 9.36 -6.73
N ILE A 56 24.41 10.65 -6.40
CA ILE A 56 23.29 11.60 -6.54
C ILE A 56 23.29 12.14 -7.97
N THR A 57 22.27 11.85 -8.77
CA THR A 57 22.00 12.52 -10.06
C THR A 57 21.14 13.76 -9.83
N PRO A 58 21.66 15.00 -10.06
CA PRO A 58 20.99 16.24 -9.65
C PRO A 58 19.68 16.60 -10.38
N ASN A 59 19.26 15.81 -11.39
CA ASN A 59 18.14 16.13 -12.29
C ASN A 59 17.01 15.09 -12.31
N SER A 60 16.94 14.16 -11.36
CA SER A 60 15.78 13.25 -11.29
C SER A 60 14.55 13.95 -10.72
N ASP A 61 13.41 13.70 -11.35
CA ASP A 61 12.04 14.01 -10.90
C ASP A 61 11.60 13.24 -9.64
N SER A 62 12.52 12.47 -9.07
CA SER A 62 12.29 11.58 -7.95
C SER A 62 13.50 11.50 -7.02
N TRP A 63 13.25 11.16 -5.76
CA TRP A 63 14.26 10.71 -4.81
C TRP A 63 14.38 9.20 -4.86
N LEU A 64 15.59 8.69 -4.63
CA LEU A 64 15.84 7.26 -4.44
C LEU A 64 15.92 6.97 -2.95
N ILE A 65 15.05 6.07 -2.47
CA ILE A 65 14.99 5.59 -1.10
C ILE A 65 15.24 4.09 -1.14
N GLU A 66 16.26 3.61 -0.46
CA GLU A 66 16.60 2.19 -0.51
C GLU A 66 17.14 1.67 0.81
N ASN A 67 16.95 0.37 1.03
CA ASN A 67 17.64 -0.44 2.01
C ASN A 67 18.11 -1.73 1.32
N ASP A 68 18.50 -2.75 2.08
CA ASP A 68 18.92 -4.03 1.51
C ASP A 68 17.78 -4.72 0.76
N GLU A 69 16.53 -4.57 1.19
CA GLU A 69 15.40 -5.31 0.62
C GLU A 69 14.65 -4.58 -0.49
N TYR A 70 14.69 -3.25 -0.50
CA TYR A 70 13.82 -2.43 -1.33
C TYR A 70 14.59 -1.29 -2.01
N LYS A 71 14.13 -0.96 -3.20
CA LYS A 71 14.48 0.24 -3.96
C LYS A 71 13.20 0.97 -4.32
N ILE A 72 13.05 2.20 -3.84
CA ILE A 72 11.84 3.01 -4.00
C ILE A 72 12.23 4.31 -4.69
N LYS A 73 11.57 4.61 -5.81
CA LYS A 73 11.57 5.96 -6.38
C LYS A 73 10.34 6.69 -5.87
N LEU A 74 10.53 7.79 -5.15
CA LEU A 74 9.47 8.68 -4.70
C LEU A 74 9.47 9.94 -5.57
N SER A 75 8.35 10.24 -6.23
CA SER A 75 8.17 11.46 -7.02
C SER A 75 8.36 12.71 -6.16
N LYS A 76 9.05 13.72 -6.70
CA LYS A 76 9.22 15.05 -6.08
C LYS A 76 7.96 15.92 -6.11
N SER A 77 6.93 15.45 -6.81
CA SER A 77 5.63 16.09 -6.94
C SER A 77 4.52 15.11 -6.59
N LEU A 78 3.43 15.61 -6.02
CA LEU A 78 2.22 14.83 -5.86
C LEU A 78 1.60 14.49 -7.23
N ILE A 79 0.96 13.33 -7.32
CA ILE A 79 0.05 13.00 -8.41
C ILE A 79 -1.15 13.96 -8.35
N SER A 80 -1.61 14.41 -9.52
CA SER A 80 -2.73 15.34 -9.68
C SER A 80 -3.99 14.85 -8.94
N PRO A 81 -4.81 15.76 -8.40
CA PRO A 81 -6.04 15.39 -7.73
C PRO A 81 -7.09 14.89 -8.74
N GLU A 82 -7.18 13.59 -8.87
CA GLU A 82 -8.08 12.85 -9.76
C GLU A 82 -8.71 11.68 -8.98
N THR A 83 -9.72 11.00 -9.53
CA THR A 83 -10.28 9.82 -8.88
C THR A 83 -9.25 8.69 -8.81
N GLN A 84 -9.34 7.82 -7.79
CA GLN A 84 -8.45 6.67 -7.65
C GLN A 84 -8.46 5.81 -8.93
N GLU A 85 -9.64 5.58 -9.51
CA GLU A 85 -9.80 4.84 -10.77
C GLU A 85 -9.06 5.49 -11.94
N HIS A 86 -9.14 6.81 -12.08
CA HIS A 86 -8.45 7.51 -13.17
C HIS A 86 -6.93 7.40 -13.03
N GLN A 87 -6.40 7.56 -11.81
CA GLN A 87 -4.98 7.40 -11.55
C GLN A 87 -4.48 5.96 -11.82
N ILE A 88 -5.27 4.96 -11.42
CA ILE A 88 -4.99 3.54 -11.73
C ILE A 88 -4.94 3.34 -13.25
N ASN A 89 -5.95 3.83 -13.97
CA ASN A 89 -6.03 3.68 -15.42
C ASN A 89 -4.85 4.37 -16.15
N ASN A 90 -4.45 5.54 -15.68
CA ASN A 90 -3.27 6.25 -16.20
C ASN A 90 -1.99 5.43 -16.00
N TYR A 91 -1.80 4.84 -14.81
CA TYR A 91 -0.66 3.97 -14.55
C TYR A 91 -0.70 2.69 -15.39
N LEU A 92 -1.85 2.05 -15.56
CA LEU A 92 -2.01 0.86 -16.41
C LEU A 92 -1.71 1.16 -17.88
N ALA A 93 -2.08 2.36 -18.37
CA ALA A 93 -1.78 2.81 -19.72
C ALA A 93 -0.29 3.18 -19.90
N ASN A 94 0.39 3.60 -18.83
CA ASN A 94 1.82 3.91 -18.84
C ASN A 94 2.53 3.38 -17.58
N PRO A 95 2.89 2.08 -17.53
CA PRO A 95 3.50 1.47 -16.35
C PRO A 95 4.89 2.01 -15.99
N SER A 96 5.49 2.85 -16.84
CA SER A 96 6.74 3.54 -16.54
C SER A 96 6.55 4.81 -15.70
N SER A 97 5.31 5.28 -15.57
CA SER A 97 4.93 6.41 -14.70
C SER A 97 4.93 6.01 -13.22
N PHE A 98 4.81 7.00 -12.33
CA PHE A 98 4.62 6.73 -10.91
C PHE A 98 3.19 6.22 -10.65
N LYS A 99 3.06 5.11 -9.91
CA LYS A 99 1.76 4.68 -9.41
C LYS A 99 1.40 5.42 -8.12
N LEU A 100 0.11 5.43 -7.82
CA LEU A 100 -0.37 5.85 -6.52
C LEU A 100 0.16 4.92 -5.43
N ALA A 101 0.81 5.49 -4.41
CA ALA A 101 1.28 4.72 -3.26
C ALA A 101 0.10 4.06 -2.53
N ASN A 102 0.25 2.79 -2.17
CA ASN A 102 -0.63 2.17 -1.19
C ASN A 102 -0.18 2.50 0.24
N TYR A 103 -1.00 2.18 1.24
CA TYR A 103 -0.70 2.50 2.63
C TYR A 103 0.59 1.87 3.15
N GLN A 104 0.85 0.60 2.79
CA GLN A 104 2.04 -0.11 3.22
C GLN A 104 3.31 0.53 2.64
N GLU A 105 3.26 1.03 1.41
CA GLU A 105 4.39 1.71 0.78
C GLU A 105 4.70 3.05 1.44
N ILE A 106 3.70 3.79 1.89
CA ILE A 106 3.91 5.04 2.67
C ILE A 106 4.65 4.73 3.97
N PHE A 107 4.21 3.71 4.71
CA PHE A 107 4.86 3.30 5.95
C PHE A 107 6.24 2.68 5.72
N LEU A 108 6.43 1.93 4.63
CA LEU A 108 7.74 1.41 4.22
C LEU A 108 8.72 2.55 3.95
N ILE A 109 8.31 3.59 3.22
CA ILE A 109 9.12 4.79 3.00
C ILE A 109 9.51 5.42 4.34
N GLY A 110 8.53 5.65 5.21
CA GLY A 110 8.77 6.23 6.54
C GLY A 110 9.74 5.39 7.37
N LYS A 111 9.60 4.07 7.33
CA LYS A 111 10.47 3.13 8.05
C LYS A 111 11.89 3.16 7.52
N ILE A 112 12.09 3.09 6.20
CA ILE A 112 13.43 3.18 5.60
C ILE A 112 14.08 4.51 5.94
N LEU A 113 13.37 5.62 5.84
CA LEU A 113 13.88 6.95 6.21
C LEU A 113 14.18 7.09 7.70
N LEU A 114 13.43 6.42 8.56
CA LEU A 114 13.60 6.44 10.01
C LEU A 114 14.84 5.65 10.43
N ASP A 115 15.00 4.44 9.90
CA ASP A 115 16.10 3.53 10.24
C ASP A 115 17.41 3.92 9.58
N ASN A 116 17.34 4.48 8.38
CA ASN A 116 18.49 4.92 7.62
C ASN A 116 18.68 6.44 7.76
N ASN A 117 19.85 6.91 7.33
CA ASN A 117 20.14 8.34 7.29
C ASN A 117 20.60 8.76 5.89
N PRO A 118 19.74 8.61 4.85
CA PRO A 118 20.12 9.00 3.50
C PRO A 118 20.38 10.51 3.45
N THR A 119 21.31 10.95 2.59
CA THR A 119 21.71 12.36 2.46
C THR A 119 20.52 13.30 2.19
N GLN A 120 19.47 12.80 1.52
CA GLN A 120 18.27 13.58 1.15
C GLN A 120 17.12 13.46 2.18
N LYS A 121 17.36 12.85 3.35
CA LYS A 121 16.32 12.58 4.36
C LYS A 121 15.49 13.80 4.72
N ASP A 122 16.14 14.92 5.03
CA ASP A 122 15.44 16.13 5.47
C ASP A 122 14.59 16.77 4.37
N GLU A 123 15.06 16.74 3.12
CA GLU A 123 14.33 17.21 1.95
C GLU A 123 13.07 16.37 1.73
N ILE A 124 13.22 15.04 1.74
CA ILE A 124 12.11 14.10 1.58
C ILE A 124 11.10 14.26 2.72
N LEU A 125 11.55 14.34 3.97
CA LEU A 125 10.67 14.53 5.12
C LEU A 125 9.92 15.85 5.07
N SER A 126 10.59 16.94 4.65
CA SER A 126 9.95 18.23 4.46
C SER A 126 8.83 18.12 3.41
N PHE A 127 9.10 17.49 2.27
CA PHE A 127 8.08 17.24 1.25
C PHE A 127 6.90 16.41 1.77
N LEU A 128 7.17 15.29 2.45
CA LEU A 128 6.14 14.40 2.97
C LEU A 128 5.27 15.11 4.03
N ARG A 129 5.89 15.77 5.00
CA ARG A 129 5.19 16.53 6.05
C ARG A 129 4.32 17.63 5.47
N ASN A 130 4.87 18.43 4.55
CA ASN A 130 4.11 19.49 3.89
C ASN A 130 2.92 18.93 3.10
N SER A 131 3.14 17.81 2.40
CA SER A 131 2.09 17.10 1.65
C SER A 131 0.97 16.62 2.57
N PHE A 132 1.29 15.89 3.64
CA PHE A 132 0.32 15.35 4.60
C PHE A 132 -0.43 16.44 5.37
N GLN A 133 0.20 17.58 5.62
CA GLN A 133 -0.43 18.70 6.32
C GLN A 133 -1.40 19.49 5.44
N LYS A 134 -1.05 19.63 4.16
CA LYS A 134 -1.82 20.46 3.23
C LYS A 134 -2.92 19.69 2.51
N TYR A 135 -2.75 18.38 2.32
CA TYR A 135 -3.64 17.56 1.52
C TYR A 135 -4.01 16.29 2.27
N TRP A 136 -5.25 15.84 2.08
CA TRP A 136 -5.63 14.45 2.33
C TRP A 136 -5.02 13.60 1.21
N ILE A 137 -3.95 12.86 1.52
CA ILE A 137 -3.23 12.07 0.54
C ILE A 137 -3.99 10.79 0.28
N GLN A 138 -4.60 10.69 -0.91
CA GLN A 138 -5.26 9.45 -1.33
C GLN A 138 -4.21 8.34 -1.54
N THR A 139 -4.62 7.10 -1.34
CA THR A 139 -3.75 5.93 -1.55
C THR A 139 -4.40 4.95 -2.52
N ALA A 140 -3.62 3.99 -3.04
CA ALA A 140 -4.15 2.85 -3.79
C ALA A 140 -4.76 1.77 -2.87
N SER A 141 -4.96 2.07 -1.58
CA SER A 141 -5.63 1.19 -0.63
C SER A 141 -7.05 1.67 -0.36
N GLY A 142 -7.89 0.77 0.12
CA GLY A 142 -9.24 1.08 0.56
C GLY A 142 -9.84 -0.03 1.40
N VAL A 143 -11.01 0.23 1.95
CA VAL A 143 -11.77 -0.72 2.75
C VAL A 143 -13.11 -0.96 2.08
N LEU A 144 -13.41 -2.22 1.79
CA LEU A 144 -14.74 -2.67 1.40
C LEU A 144 -15.50 -3.10 2.65
N TYR A 145 -16.40 -2.25 3.11
CA TYR A 145 -17.32 -2.52 4.21
C TYR A 145 -18.46 -3.40 3.75
N LYS A 146 -18.72 -4.51 4.46
CA LYS A 146 -19.77 -5.48 4.10
C LYS A 146 -20.90 -5.47 5.13
N PRO A 147 -22.18 -5.56 4.73
CA PRO A 147 -23.31 -5.51 5.68
C PRO A 147 -23.36 -6.62 6.72
N LYS A 148 -22.87 -7.83 6.37
CA LYS A 148 -23.07 -9.07 7.18
C LYS A 148 -21.81 -9.90 7.39
N ALA A 149 -20.67 -9.47 6.87
CA ALA A 149 -19.41 -10.22 6.90
C ALA A 149 -18.26 -9.33 7.36
N GLY A 150 -17.08 -9.91 7.54
CA GLY A 150 -15.85 -9.15 7.74
C GLY A 150 -15.60 -8.18 6.57
N ASP A 151 -15.09 -7.01 6.91
CA ASP A 151 -14.64 -6.02 5.93
C ASP A 151 -13.40 -6.55 5.19
N LEU A 152 -13.09 -5.96 4.03
CA LEU A 152 -11.84 -6.24 3.33
C LEU A 152 -10.98 -4.99 3.26
N ILE A 153 -9.76 -5.08 3.77
CA ILE A 153 -8.72 -4.10 3.44
C ILE A 153 -8.13 -4.55 2.10
N ILE A 154 -8.13 -3.66 1.12
CA ILE A 154 -7.62 -3.92 -0.23
C ILE A 154 -6.46 -2.98 -0.47
N HIS A 155 -5.32 -3.52 -0.93
CA HIS A 155 -4.15 -2.76 -1.36
C HIS A 155 -3.98 -2.88 -2.87
N ASP A 156 -3.38 -1.85 -3.48
CA ASP A 156 -3.15 -1.77 -4.92
C ASP A 156 -4.44 -2.04 -5.73
N LYS A 157 -5.57 -1.48 -5.28
CA LYS A 157 -6.88 -1.67 -5.92
C LYS A 157 -6.78 -1.38 -7.42
N GLY A 158 -7.28 -2.29 -8.25
CA GLY A 158 -7.31 -2.17 -9.70
C GLY A 158 -5.95 -2.39 -10.40
N MET A 159 -4.87 -2.64 -9.66
CA MET A 159 -3.54 -2.87 -10.24
C MET A 159 -3.20 -4.36 -10.30
N PRO A 160 -2.21 -4.79 -11.11
CA PRO A 160 -1.81 -6.20 -11.19
C PRO A 160 -1.29 -6.78 -9.87
N SER A 161 -0.88 -5.90 -8.93
CA SER A 161 -0.43 -6.27 -7.59
C SER A 161 -1.56 -6.21 -6.54
N GLU A 162 -2.83 -6.11 -6.91
CA GLU A 162 -3.95 -6.08 -5.95
C GLU A 162 -3.94 -7.30 -5.01
N TYR A 163 -4.06 -7.06 -3.70
CA TYR A 163 -4.29 -8.09 -2.69
C TYR A 163 -5.21 -7.56 -1.58
N SER A 164 -5.79 -8.47 -0.80
CA SER A 164 -6.71 -8.09 0.28
C SER A 164 -6.64 -8.99 1.50
N PHE A 165 -7.10 -8.46 2.63
CA PHE A 165 -7.21 -9.16 3.90
C PHE A 165 -8.61 -8.97 4.49
N GLU A 166 -9.16 -10.03 5.08
CA GLU A 166 -10.33 -9.92 5.94
C GLU A 166 -9.96 -9.20 7.25
N ALA A 167 -10.79 -8.25 7.66
CA ALA A 167 -10.65 -7.50 8.90
C ALA A 167 -12.03 -7.09 9.44
N ASP A 168 -12.11 -6.75 10.73
CA ASP A 168 -13.29 -6.04 11.25
C ASP A 168 -12.92 -4.57 11.43
N PHE A 169 -13.02 -3.82 10.34
CA PHE A 169 -12.53 -2.44 10.28
C PHE A 169 -13.55 -1.43 10.78
N VAL A 170 -14.86 -1.74 10.76
CA VAL A 170 -15.89 -0.88 11.36
C VAL A 170 -15.59 -0.65 12.85
N GLY A 171 -15.69 0.60 13.29
CA GLY A 171 -15.45 0.97 14.67
C GLY A 171 -15.43 2.49 14.86
N PRO A 172 -15.29 2.98 16.10
CA PRO A 172 -15.25 4.41 16.38
C PRO A 172 -13.97 5.07 15.88
N ASP A 173 -14.05 6.35 15.51
CA ASP A 173 -12.87 7.20 15.33
C ASP A 173 -12.15 7.38 16.67
N ARG A 174 -10.86 7.03 16.75
CA ARG A 174 -10.08 7.15 18.00
C ARG A 174 -8.58 7.20 17.77
N ILE A 175 -7.84 7.55 18.84
CA ILE A 175 -6.41 7.28 18.95
C ILE A 175 -6.24 5.77 18.81
N MET A 176 -5.25 5.34 18.03
CA MET A 176 -4.95 3.92 17.92
C MET A 176 -4.51 3.33 19.27
N GLU A 177 -5.14 2.23 19.64
CA GLU A 177 -4.84 1.49 20.87
C GLU A 177 -4.36 0.09 20.54
N LYS A 178 -3.82 -0.64 21.52
CA LYS A 178 -3.29 -2.01 21.33
C LYS A 178 -4.32 -2.97 20.73
N ALA A 179 -5.61 -2.75 20.99
CA ALA A 179 -6.70 -3.53 20.38
C ALA A 179 -6.80 -3.37 18.85
N ASP A 180 -6.26 -2.29 18.29
CA ASP A 180 -6.26 -1.99 16.85
C ASP A 180 -5.02 -2.58 16.12
N GLU A 181 -4.07 -3.19 16.83
CA GLU A 181 -2.77 -3.64 16.29
C GLU A 181 -2.92 -4.56 15.08
N THR A 182 -3.74 -5.61 15.17
CA THR A 182 -3.95 -6.57 14.06
C THR A 182 -4.48 -5.90 12.78
N ILE A 183 -5.41 -4.95 12.92
CA ILE A 183 -6.02 -4.26 11.78
C ILE A 183 -5.03 -3.27 11.18
N SER A 184 -4.32 -2.57 12.05
CA SER A 184 -3.35 -1.56 11.64
C SER A 184 -2.13 -2.18 11.00
N ALA A 185 -1.73 -3.39 11.42
CA ALA A 185 -0.67 -4.15 10.77
C ALA A 185 -1.07 -4.54 9.34
N LYS A 186 -2.31 -4.97 9.12
CA LYS A 186 -2.82 -5.24 7.77
C LYS A 186 -2.82 -3.98 6.90
N LEU A 187 -3.23 -2.84 7.46
CA LEU A 187 -3.27 -1.57 6.73
C LEU A 187 -1.86 -1.04 6.41
N THR A 188 -0.96 -1.03 7.38
CA THR A 188 0.35 -0.33 7.30
C THR A 188 1.51 -1.24 6.94
N GLY A 189 1.36 -2.56 7.05
CA GLY A 189 2.44 -3.52 6.85
C GLY A 189 3.44 -3.60 8.01
N LEU A 190 3.17 -2.95 9.15
CA LEU A 190 4.02 -2.97 10.34
C LEU A 190 3.35 -3.78 11.46
N ASP A 191 4.08 -4.71 12.07
CA ASP A 191 3.48 -5.76 12.90
C ASP A 191 3.10 -5.33 14.32
N ASN A 192 3.49 -4.14 14.77
CA ASN A 192 3.21 -3.68 16.13
C ASN A 192 2.84 -2.19 16.18
N LEU A 193 2.00 -1.84 17.16
CA LEU A 193 1.46 -0.48 17.31
C LEU A 193 2.54 0.58 17.59
N ASP A 194 3.57 0.23 18.35
CA ASP A 194 4.63 1.18 18.72
C ASP A 194 5.42 1.63 17.49
N GLU A 195 5.70 0.72 16.57
CA GLU A 195 6.38 0.99 15.31
C GLU A 195 5.50 1.83 14.37
N ILE A 196 4.20 1.51 14.28
CA ILE A 196 3.23 2.32 13.53
C ILE A 196 3.22 3.76 14.05
N ASN A 197 3.10 3.93 15.37
CA ASN A 197 3.12 5.26 15.98
C ASN A 197 4.44 5.97 15.71
N LYS A 198 5.57 5.29 15.89
CA LYS A 198 6.90 5.88 15.64
C LYS A 198 7.05 6.36 14.19
N VAL A 199 6.69 5.54 13.21
CA VAL A 199 6.78 5.89 11.78
C VAL A 199 5.80 7.01 11.43
N SER A 200 4.56 6.91 11.88
CA SER A 200 3.51 7.92 11.69
C SER A 200 3.92 9.28 12.26
N SER A 201 4.40 9.31 13.51
CA SER A 201 4.91 10.51 14.16
C SER A 201 6.09 11.11 13.41
N PHE A 202 7.02 10.26 12.94
CA PHE A 202 8.17 10.70 12.18
C PHE A 202 7.79 11.33 10.83
N LEU A 203 6.83 10.71 10.11
CA LEU A 203 6.33 11.18 8.81
C LEU A 203 5.48 12.45 8.90
N ALA A 204 4.68 12.59 9.95
CA ALA A 204 3.71 13.67 10.08
C ALA A 204 4.14 14.82 11.00
N ASP A 205 5.19 14.59 11.81
CA ASP A 205 5.59 15.46 12.92
C ASP A 205 4.44 15.64 13.95
N ARG A 206 3.88 14.52 14.43
CA ARG A 206 2.69 14.47 15.31
C ARG A 206 2.82 13.39 16.37
N ASP A 207 2.37 13.64 17.59
CA ASP A 207 2.61 12.72 18.71
C ASP A 207 1.69 11.50 18.75
N LYS A 208 0.56 11.55 18.02
CA LYS A 208 -0.49 10.52 18.08
C LYS A 208 -1.00 10.14 16.71
N THR A 209 -1.15 8.85 16.49
CA THR A 209 -1.85 8.29 15.32
C THR A 209 -3.31 8.06 15.66
N TYR A 210 -4.20 8.57 14.83
CA TYR A 210 -5.64 8.36 14.87
C TYR A 210 -6.05 7.43 13.75
N LEU A 211 -7.00 6.55 14.04
CA LEU A 211 -7.66 5.72 13.04
C LEU A 211 -9.10 6.24 12.87
N PHE A 212 -9.41 6.70 11.67
CA PHE A 212 -10.74 7.13 11.26
C PHE A 212 -11.42 6.02 10.48
N ARG A 213 -12.65 5.69 10.86
CA ARG A 213 -13.36 4.48 10.45
C ARG A 213 -14.83 4.78 10.19
N LEU A 214 -15.47 3.87 9.47
CA LEU A 214 -16.91 3.85 9.45
C LEU A 214 -17.44 3.33 10.80
N ASN A 215 -18.29 4.12 11.47
CA ASN A 215 -18.79 3.82 12.82
C ASN A 215 -19.90 2.75 12.86
N SER A 216 -20.45 2.36 11.70
CA SER A 216 -21.51 1.36 11.60
C SER A 216 -21.46 0.61 10.26
N LYS A 217 -21.82 -0.68 10.25
CA LYS A 217 -21.89 -1.45 9.00
C LYS A 217 -22.92 -0.84 8.04
N PRO A 218 -22.61 -0.71 6.74
CA PRO A 218 -23.54 -0.17 5.76
C PRO A 218 -24.64 -1.19 5.41
N GLU A 219 -25.75 -0.74 4.81
CA GLU A 219 -26.84 -1.62 4.35
C GLU A 219 -26.47 -2.41 3.07
N LYS A 220 -25.56 -1.85 2.27
CA LYS A 220 -24.99 -2.44 1.05
C LYS A 220 -23.47 -2.38 1.12
N ASN A 221 -22.78 -3.13 0.27
CA ASN A 221 -21.32 -3.01 0.18
C ASN A 221 -20.94 -1.56 -0.11
N ASP A 222 -19.98 -1.05 0.65
CA ASP A 222 -19.49 0.32 0.53
C ASP A 222 -17.97 0.32 0.50
N TYR A 223 -17.38 0.92 -0.52
CA TYR A 223 -15.92 0.96 -0.69
C TYR A 223 -15.45 2.39 -0.43
N MET A 224 -14.56 2.54 0.53
CA MET A 224 -13.94 3.82 0.86
C MET A 224 -12.45 3.76 0.60
N ILE A 225 -11.93 4.81 -0.02
CA ILE A 225 -10.49 5.02 -0.20
C ILE A 225 -9.86 5.28 1.16
N ALA A 226 -8.74 4.61 1.38
CA ALA A 226 -7.89 4.90 2.52
C ALA A 226 -6.96 6.07 2.16
N GLY A 227 -6.85 7.09 3.03
CA GLY A 227 -6.00 8.26 2.82
C GLY A 227 -5.30 8.72 4.10
N PHE A 228 -4.17 9.39 3.96
CA PHE A 228 -3.33 9.86 5.07
C PHE A 228 -3.38 11.39 5.17
N TYR A 229 -3.58 11.90 6.38
CA TYR A 229 -3.63 13.34 6.65
C TYR A 229 -2.95 13.69 7.98
N ALA A 230 -2.37 14.89 8.12
CA ALA A 230 -1.72 15.34 9.34
C ALA A 230 -2.19 16.75 9.76
N GLY A 231 -3.07 16.83 10.75
CA GLY A 231 -3.65 18.10 11.21
C GLY A 231 -3.95 18.11 12.71
N SER A 232 -4.10 19.30 13.30
CA SER A 232 -4.56 19.47 14.68
C SER A 232 -3.81 18.63 15.74
N GLY A 233 -2.49 18.50 15.58
CA GLY A 233 -1.63 17.72 16.50
C GLY A 233 -1.72 16.19 16.32
N ARG A 234 -2.28 15.70 15.21
CA ARG A 234 -2.51 14.26 14.95
C ARG A 234 -2.10 13.86 13.54
N ALA A 235 -1.67 12.61 13.38
CA ALA A 235 -1.58 11.91 12.10
C ALA A 235 -2.79 10.98 11.97
N SER A 236 -3.53 11.09 10.89
CA SER A 236 -4.81 10.43 10.67
C SER A 236 -4.67 9.37 9.60
N LEU A 237 -4.91 8.12 9.97
CA LEU A 237 -5.17 7.02 9.05
C LEU A 237 -6.66 6.99 8.77
N ASP A 238 -7.07 7.41 7.59
CA ASP A 238 -8.47 7.64 7.26
C ASP A 238 -8.96 6.67 6.19
N CYS A 239 -10.22 6.25 6.28
CA CYS A 239 -10.94 5.41 5.33
C CYS A 239 -12.36 5.96 5.15
N SER A 240 -12.46 7.20 4.68
CA SER A 240 -13.73 7.95 4.51
C SER A 240 -13.92 8.56 3.12
N GLY A 241 -12.94 8.43 2.21
CA GLY A 241 -13.05 8.98 0.87
C GLY A 241 -13.96 8.13 -0.03
N ASP A 242 -15.06 8.69 -0.52
CA ASP A 242 -15.73 8.20 -1.74
C ASP A 242 -14.68 8.02 -2.87
N PRO A 243 -14.70 6.90 -3.60
CA PRO A 243 -13.90 6.67 -4.81
C PRO A 243 -13.94 7.80 -5.85
N GLN A 244 -15.00 8.61 -5.82
CA GLN A 244 -15.20 9.76 -6.68
C GLN A 244 -14.55 11.05 -6.18
N TYR A 245 -14.01 11.10 -4.95
CA TYR A 245 -13.25 12.27 -4.48
C TYR A 245 -11.90 12.36 -5.18
N SER A 246 -11.55 13.58 -5.56
CA SER A 246 -10.26 13.92 -6.15
C SER A 246 -9.28 14.39 -5.08
N GLY A 247 -8.43 13.49 -4.58
CA GLY A 247 -7.33 13.81 -3.66
C GLY A 247 -5.98 13.80 -4.38
N SER A 248 -4.97 14.53 -3.91
CA SER A 248 -3.61 14.32 -4.43
C SER A 248 -3.01 13.04 -3.84
N GLY A 249 -2.06 12.42 -4.54
CA GLY A 249 -1.45 11.16 -4.15
C GLY A 249 0.08 11.20 -4.14
N LEU A 250 0.71 10.34 -3.35
CA LEU A 250 2.17 10.13 -3.49
C LEU A 250 2.44 9.22 -4.68
N GLY A 251 3.32 9.66 -5.58
CA GLY A 251 3.78 8.86 -6.71
C GLY A 251 4.99 8.03 -6.34
N VAL A 252 4.88 6.70 -6.45
CA VAL A 252 5.95 5.77 -6.10
C VAL A 252 6.20 4.72 -7.18
N ASN A 253 7.41 4.19 -7.20
CA ASN A 253 7.77 2.96 -7.90
C ASN A 253 8.62 2.12 -6.95
N VAL A 254 8.10 0.96 -6.54
CA VAL A 254 8.71 0.08 -5.53
C VAL A 254 9.22 -1.19 -6.19
N GLU A 255 10.50 -1.48 -6.01
CA GLU A 255 11.16 -2.69 -6.48
C GLU A 255 11.73 -3.45 -5.28
N LYS A 256 11.33 -4.73 -5.13
CA LYS A 256 11.95 -5.62 -4.15
C LYS A 256 13.25 -6.17 -4.72
N LYS A 257 14.36 -5.96 -4.00
CA LYS A 257 15.68 -6.46 -4.38
C LYS A 257 15.71 -7.98 -4.18
N PHE A 258 15.80 -8.72 -5.27
CA PHE A 258 16.07 -10.16 -5.21
C PHE A 258 17.58 -10.38 -5.20
N TYR A 259 18.17 -10.56 -4.02
CA TYR A 259 19.50 -11.14 -3.94
C TYR A 259 19.41 -12.59 -4.41
N ARG A 260 19.88 -12.84 -5.64
CA ARG A 260 20.24 -14.20 -6.06
C ARG A 260 21.42 -14.62 -5.18
N LYS A 261 21.12 -15.36 -4.11
CA LYS A 261 22.12 -16.14 -3.37
C LYS A 261 22.79 -17.14 -4.31
#